data_AF-A0A455UCC9-F1
#
_entry.id   AF-A0A455UCC9-F1
#
_cell.length_a   1.000
_cell.length_b   1.000
_cell.length_c   1.000
_cell.angle_alpha   90.00
_cell.angle_beta   90.00
_cell.angle_gamma   90.00
#
_symmetry.space_group_name_H-M   'P 1'
#
loop_
_entity.id
_entity.type
_entity.pdbx_description
1 polymer ?
#
loop_
_entity_poly.entity_id
_entity_poly.type
_entity_poly.pdbx_seq_one_letter_code
_entity_poly.pdbx_strand_id
1 'polypeptide(L)'
;MVMFGMIASAGLKIIKECELDQRNMLIIAVSLSLGIGLPAVEAISETMPGQLGLLLKSGLVPAALAALLLDAILPGKPDRQAKLAAAEAEAKR
;
A
#
# COMPACT_ATOMS: atom_id res chain seq x y z
N MET A 1 -16.29 -12.94 -7.81
CA MET A 1 -16.52 -11.91 -6.77
C MET A 1 -16.13 -12.37 -5.37
N VAL A 2 -16.45 -13.60 -4.95
CA VAL A 2 -16.08 -14.12 -3.62
C VAL A 2 -14.56 -14.11 -3.37
N MET A 3 -13.76 -14.54 -4.36
CA MET A 3 -12.29 -14.54 -4.23
C MET A 3 -11.71 -13.14 -4.03
N PHE A 4 -12.23 -12.13 -4.76
CA PHE A 4 -11.82 -10.74 -4.58
C PHE A 4 -12.17 -10.22 -3.17
N GLY A 5 -13.35 -10.58 -2.65
CA GLY A 5 -13.75 -10.23 -1.27
C GLY A 5 -12.85 -10.86 -0.21
N MET A 6 -12.41 -12.11 -0.40
CA MET A 6 -11.46 -12.78 0.50
C MET A 6 -10.08 -12.13 0.44
N ILE A 7 -9.58 -11.78 -0.75
CA ILE A 7 -8.29 -11.09 -0.93
C ILE A 7 -8.33 -9.70 -0.25
N ALA A 8 -9.40 -8.93 -0.45
CA ALA A 8 -9.58 -7.64 0.20
C ALA A 8 -9.61 -7.77 1.73
N SER A 9 -10.32 -8.76 2.26
CA SER A 9 -10.39 -9.04 3.71
C SER A 9 -9.02 -9.42 4.29
N ALA A 10 -8.23 -10.24 3.57
CA ALA A 10 -6.88 -10.58 3.98
C ALA A 10 -5.96 -9.34 4.02
N GLY A 11 -6.09 -8.43 3.04
CA GLY A 11 -5.38 -7.15 3.04
C GLY A 11 -5.71 -6.29 4.26
N LEU A 12 -7.00 -6.14 4.59
CA LEU A 12 -7.44 -5.41 5.78
C LEU A 12 -6.94 -6.04 7.09
N LYS A 13 -6.84 -7.38 7.14
CA LYS A 13 -6.26 -8.08 8.30
C LYS A 13 -4.79 -7.71 8.50
N ILE A 14 -3.99 -7.64 7.42
CA ILE A 14 -2.58 -7.24 7.49
C ILE A 14 -2.46 -5.79 7.98
N ILE A 15 -3.30 -4.88 7.47
CA ILE A 15 -3.34 -3.48 7.92
C ILE A 15 -3.71 -3.39 9.42
N LYS A 16 -4.58 -4.27 9.91
CA LYS A 16 -4.97 -4.28 11.33
C LYS A 16 -3.82 -4.71 12.27
N GLU A 17 -2.78 -5.34 11.75
CA GLU A 17 -1.61 -5.73 12.55
C GLU A 17 -0.58 -4.61 12.76
N CYS A 18 -0.74 -3.44 12.13
CA CYS A 18 0.12 -2.28 12.39
C CYS A 18 -0.56 -1.25 13.30
N GLU A 19 0.25 -0.40 13.93
CA GLU A 19 -0.27 0.71 14.75
C GLU A 19 -0.94 1.74 13.82
N LEU A 20 -2.23 1.98 14.02
CA LEU A 20 -3.01 2.96 13.25
C LEU A 20 -2.83 4.37 13.82
N ASP A 21 -1.59 4.84 13.80
CA ASP A 21 -1.24 6.22 14.13
C ASP A 21 -1.64 7.20 13.03
N GLN A 22 -1.69 8.49 13.33
CA GLN A 22 -1.98 9.55 12.36
C GLN A 22 -1.12 9.44 11.08
N ARG A 23 0.16 9.09 11.22
CA ARG A 23 1.06 8.86 10.08
C ARG A 23 0.61 7.69 9.22
N ASN A 24 0.42 6.52 9.82
CA ASN A 24 0.08 5.30 9.09
C ASN A 24 -1.33 5.40 8.47
N MET A 25 -2.27 6.01 9.18
CA MET A 25 -3.61 6.31 8.63
C MET A 25 -3.54 7.24 7.43
N LEU A 26 -2.65 8.24 7.41
CA LEU A 26 -2.48 9.13 6.27
C LEU A 26 -1.88 8.39 5.07
N ILE A 27 -0.87 7.55 5.29
CA ILE A 27 -0.27 6.72 4.23
C ILE A 27 -1.33 5.79 3.63
N ILE A 28 -2.11 5.11 4.49
CA ILE A 28 -3.19 4.22 4.06
C ILE A 28 -4.24 4.99 3.28
N ALA A 29 -4.73 6.12 3.79
CA ALA A 29 -5.75 6.93 3.12
C ALA A 29 -5.31 7.37 1.73
N VAL A 30 -4.12 7.95 1.60
CA VAL A 30 -3.60 8.46 0.32
C VAL A 30 -3.36 7.32 -0.67
N SER A 31 -2.75 6.21 -0.23
CA SER A 31 -2.47 5.07 -1.11
C SER A 31 -3.75 4.38 -1.59
N LEU A 32 -4.76 4.22 -0.72
CA LEU A 32 -6.07 3.67 -1.10
C LEU A 32 -6.81 4.59 -2.07
N SER A 33 -6.80 5.91 -1.80
CA SER A 33 -7.39 6.90 -2.70
C SER A 33 -6.78 6.85 -4.08
N LEU A 34 -5.46 6.69 -4.20
CA LEU A 34 -4.79 6.57 -5.50
C LEU A 34 -5.10 5.22 -6.17
N GLY A 35 -5.11 4.11 -5.41
CA GLY A 35 -5.39 2.79 -5.97
C GLY A 35 -6.80 2.63 -6.52
N ILE A 36 -7.76 3.29 -5.89
CA ILE A 36 -9.16 3.30 -6.32
C ILE A 36 -9.41 4.42 -7.35
N GLY A 37 -8.74 5.57 -7.20
CA GLY A 37 -8.99 6.77 -7.99
C GLY A 37 -8.30 6.80 -9.36
N LEU A 38 -7.07 6.29 -9.49
CA LEU A 38 -6.36 6.31 -10.78
C LEU A 38 -7.06 5.51 -11.89
N PRO A 39 -7.58 4.30 -11.62
CA PRO A 39 -8.32 3.55 -12.65
C PRO A 39 -9.55 4.27 -13.21
N ALA A 40 -10.10 5.25 -12.47
CA ALA A 40 -11.23 6.06 -12.92
C ALA A 40 -10.83 7.20 -13.89
N VAL A 41 -9.54 7.44 -14.09
CA VAL A 41 -9.04 8.48 -15.00
C VAL A 41 -8.69 7.87 -16.35
N GLU A 42 -9.60 7.99 -17.32
CA GLU A 42 -9.44 7.41 -18.67
C GLU A 42 -8.22 7.96 -19.44
N ALA A 43 -7.85 9.22 -19.18
CA ALA A 43 -6.72 9.89 -19.80
C ALA A 43 -5.37 9.18 -19.57
N ILE A 44 -5.23 8.39 -18.49
CA ILE A 44 -4.01 7.61 -18.21
C ILE A 44 -3.82 6.49 -19.24
N SER A 45 -4.92 5.95 -19.78
CA SER A 45 -4.90 4.91 -20.81
C SER A 45 -4.49 5.45 -22.18
N GLU A 46 -4.71 6.74 -22.45
CA GLU A 46 -4.41 7.37 -23.74
C GLU A 46 -2.98 7.91 -23.80
N THR A 47 -2.43 8.33 -22.65
CA THR A 47 -1.14 9.01 -22.57
C THR A 47 0.06 8.08 -22.31
N MET A 48 -0.16 6.85 -21.83
CA MET A 48 0.92 5.89 -21.57
C MET A 48 0.77 4.59 -22.38
N PRO A 49 1.31 4.54 -23.62
CA PRO A 49 1.40 3.28 -24.37
C PRO A 49 2.47 2.35 -23.79
N GLY A 50 2.14 1.07 -23.65
CA GLY A 50 3.07 0.01 -23.23
C GLY A 50 2.79 -0.61 -21.86
N GLN A 51 3.75 -1.37 -21.33
CA GLN A 51 3.61 -2.13 -20.07
C GLN A 51 3.42 -1.25 -18.83
N LEU A 52 3.99 -0.04 -18.81
CA LEU A 52 3.80 0.91 -17.70
C LEU A 52 2.34 1.38 -17.61
N GLY A 53 1.70 1.70 -18.74
CA GLY A 53 0.29 2.09 -18.77
C GLY A 53 -0.65 1.00 -18.23
N LEU A 54 -0.35 -0.27 -18.52
CA LEU A 54 -1.10 -1.42 -17.96
C LEU A 54 -0.97 -1.49 -16.43
N LEU A 55 0.23 -1.29 -15.89
CA LEU A 55 0.48 -1.31 -14.46
C LEU A 55 -0.22 -0.15 -13.74
N LEU A 56 -0.19 1.05 -14.34
CA LEU A 56 -0.89 2.23 -13.80
C LEU A 56 -2.42 2.05 -13.86
N LYS A 57 -2.95 1.48 -14.96
CA LYS A 57 -4.39 1.19 -15.12
C LYS A 57 -4.91 0.19 -14.09
N SER A 58 -4.06 -0.73 -13.61
CA SER A 58 -4.44 -1.68 -12.56
C SER A 58 -4.71 -1.03 -11.19
N GLY A 59 -4.27 0.21 -10.96
CA GLY A 59 -4.40 0.93 -9.68
C GLY A 59 -3.49 0.41 -8.55
N LEU A 60 -3.14 -0.88 -8.56
CA LEU A 60 -2.34 -1.51 -7.51
C LEU A 60 -0.90 -0.95 -7.44
N VAL A 61 -0.23 -0.88 -8.59
CA VAL A 61 1.15 -0.38 -8.66
C VAL A 61 1.27 1.07 -8.20
N PRO A 62 0.47 2.04 -8.70
CA PRO A 62 0.57 3.42 -8.24
C PRO A 62 0.16 3.59 -6.77
N ALA A 63 -0.78 2.79 -6.25
CA ALA A 63 -1.10 2.77 -4.82
C ALA A 63 0.11 2.36 -3.97
N ALA A 64 0.77 1.26 -4.34
CA ALA A 64 1.95 0.76 -3.63
C ALA A 64 3.13 1.73 -3.73
N LEU A 65 3.34 2.33 -4.91
CA LEU A 65 4.35 3.37 -5.12
C LEU A 65 4.11 4.58 -4.22
N ALA A 66 2.87 5.06 -4.15
CA ALA A 66 2.53 6.18 -3.28
C ALA A 66 2.71 5.83 -1.80
N ALA A 67 2.29 4.64 -1.36
CA ALA A 67 2.51 4.18 0.00
C ALA A 67 4.01 4.14 0.36
N LEU A 68 4.84 3.58 -0.52
CA LEU A 68 6.28 3.48 -0.34
C LEU A 68 6.95 4.86 -0.30
N LEU A 69 6.56 5.76 -1.21
CA LEU A 69 7.11 7.11 -1.27
C LEU A 69 6.72 7.93 -0.04
N LEU A 70 5.46 7.86 0.40
CA LEU A 70 5.03 8.53 1.62
C LEU A 70 5.71 7.93 2.86
N ASP A 71 5.85 6.61 2.95
CA ASP A 71 6.55 5.98 4.07
C ASP A 71 8.03 6.43 4.13
N ALA A 72 8.69 6.61 2.99
CA ALA A 72 10.05 7.11 2.92
C ALA A 72 10.19 8.60 3.27
N ILE A 73 9.23 9.44 2.84
CA ILE A 73 9.30 10.90 3.01
C ILE A 73 8.81 11.34 4.40
N LEU A 74 7.78 10.67 4.96
CA LEU A 74 7.19 11.08 6.23
C LEU A 74 8.07 10.62 7.40
N PRO A 75 8.66 11.55 8.18
CA PRO A 75 9.43 11.21 9.36
C PRO A 75 8.51 10.55 10.40
N GLY A 76 8.90 9.39 10.93
CA GLY A 76 8.08 8.62 11.84
C GLY A 76 8.90 7.62 12.65
N LYS A 77 8.38 7.22 13.81
CA LYS A 77 8.96 6.16 14.62
C LYS A 77 8.91 4.85 13.82
N PRO A 78 9.98 4.04 13.86
CA PRO A 78 10.09 2.85 13.05
C PRO A 78 9.16 1.75 13.60
N ASP A 79 7.92 1.68 13.11
CA ASP A 79 7.07 0.50 13.30
C ASP A 79 7.72 -0.74 12.64
N ARG A 80 8.54 -0.50 11.59
CA ARG A 80 9.41 -1.48 10.95
C ARG A 80 10.49 -2.05 11.89
N GLN A 81 10.95 -1.31 12.90
CA GLN A 81 11.92 -1.85 13.88
C GLN A 81 11.25 -2.77 14.90
N ALA A 82 9.97 -2.58 15.25
CA ALA A 82 9.30 -3.44 16.22
C ALA A 82 9.09 -4.87 15.69
N LYS A 83 8.68 -5.03 14.42
CA LYS A 83 8.51 -6.36 13.79
C LYS A 83 9.83 -7.02 13.34
N LEU A 84 10.83 -6.25 12.87
CA LEU A 84 12.15 -6.81 12.55
C LEU A 84 12.96 -7.17 13.82
N ALA A 85 12.91 -6.36 14.89
CA ALA A 85 13.56 -6.71 16.16
C ALA A 85 12.88 -7.89 16.87
N ALA A 86 11.56 -8.05 16.75
CA ALA A 86 10.85 -9.24 17.24
C ALA A 86 11.21 -10.51 16.43
N ALA A 87 11.30 -10.40 15.11
CA ALA A 87 11.73 -11.52 14.25
C ALA A 87 13.21 -11.92 14.47
N GLU A 88 14.10 -10.95 14.71
CA GLU A 88 15.50 -11.21 15.08
C GLU A 88 15.63 -11.78 16.51
N ALA A 89 14.74 -11.41 17.44
CA ALA A 89 14.72 -11.93 18.80
C ALA A 89 14.14 -13.36 18.91
N GLU A 90 13.17 -13.72 18.05
CA GLU A 90 12.65 -15.09 17.95
C GLU A 90 13.63 -16.03 17.24
N ALA A 91 14.38 -15.56 16.24
CA ALA A 91 15.39 -16.37 15.54
C ALA A 91 16.62 -16.73 16.41
N LYS A 92 16.75 -16.16 17.61
CA LYS A 92 17.89 -16.36 18.53
C LYS A 92 17.52 -17.13 19.81
N ARG A 93 16.32 -17.71 19.90
CA ARG A 93 15.89 -18.64 20.95
C ARG A 93 15.81 -20.06 20.41
#